data_AF-A0A969T0B9-F1
#
_entry.id   AF-A0A969T0B9-F1
#
_cell.length_a   1.000
_cell.length_b   1.000
_cell.length_c   1.000
_cell.angle_alpha   90.00
_cell.angle_beta   90.00
_cell.angle_gamma   90.00
#
_symmetry.space_group_name_H-M   'P 1'
#
loop_
_entity.id
_entity.type
_entity.pdbx_description
1 polymer ?
#
loop_
_entity_poly.entity_id
_entity_poly.type
_entity_poly.pdbx_seq_one_letter_code
_entity_poly.pdbx_strand_id
1 'polypeptide(L)'
;MSTLPNGVSYQGIYCYRSDDHPTQVYYIPGTPMPQRNADGVPAISLLTFAQMAMLQLSSQWEIPATHLQGLKTYLEQEFADLKADTLQLTPAPLEVEAVTLSLMDASGKPEVLETARSSGHPPYSTVFSVQLSNEQKAQAISAFNGRKNILTVTYEASLPKQVVAEVHMTGNVSSLLKRFSKDSPISEYLQQIEAAVVDKQLKFEQSISPDTPDCLRQKTEQLAKEKTAELLQLMVKGATRADPNHLKVTARLTDTVPIPVQQSADVSTWFPQGKGLDYVQLLGA
;
A
#
# COMPACT_ATOMS: atom_id res chain seq x y z
N MET A 1 9.48 7.76 3.82
CA MET A 1 9.05 6.41 3.40
C MET A 1 7.84 6.07 4.24
N SER A 2 6.66 5.91 3.63
CA SER A 2 5.45 5.55 4.37
C SER A 2 5.63 4.16 4.97
N THR A 3 5.44 4.03 6.28
CA THR A 3 5.52 2.74 6.97
C THR A 3 4.15 2.06 6.94
N LEU A 4 4.14 0.74 6.82
CA LEU A 4 2.92 -0.07 6.99
C LEU A 4 2.18 0.30 8.29
N PRO A 5 0.84 0.14 8.36
CA PRO A 5 0.08 0.37 9.58
C PRO A 5 0.60 -0.46 10.74
N ASN A 6 0.64 0.06 11.97
CA ASN A 6 1.17 -0.67 13.13
C ASN A 6 0.58 -2.09 13.23
N GLY A 7 1.45 -3.08 13.30
CA GLY A 7 1.08 -4.48 13.12
C GLY A 7 2.15 -5.44 13.61
N VAL A 8 1.90 -6.72 13.38
CA VAL A 8 2.72 -7.84 13.84
C VAL A 8 3.01 -8.80 12.68
N SER A 9 4.10 -9.56 12.78
CA SER A 9 4.53 -10.47 11.73
C SER A 9 4.53 -11.92 12.21
N TYR A 10 3.92 -12.82 11.45
CA TYR A 10 3.90 -14.25 11.70
C TYR A 10 4.36 -15.01 10.47
N GLN A 11 5.51 -15.68 10.54
CA GLN A 11 6.05 -16.49 9.43
C GLN A 11 6.11 -15.72 8.09
N GLY A 12 6.47 -14.44 8.13
CA GLY A 12 6.53 -13.56 6.95
C GLY A 12 5.20 -12.95 6.53
N ILE A 13 4.08 -13.32 7.16
CA ILE A 13 2.76 -12.70 6.98
C ILE A 13 2.69 -11.47 7.88
N TYR A 14 2.41 -10.31 7.30
CA TYR A 14 2.20 -9.09 8.06
C TYR A 14 0.71 -8.91 8.38
N CYS A 15 0.38 -8.59 9.63
CA CYS A 15 -0.98 -8.43 10.09
C CYS A 15 -1.17 -7.09 10.81
N TYR A 16 -2.29 -6.42 10.59
CA TYR A 16 -2.65 -5.19 11.28
C TYR A 16 -4.16 -5.12 11.51
N ARG A 17 -4.59 -4.40 12.54
CA ARG A 17 -6.01 -4.29 12.91
C ARG A 17 -6.73 -3.30 12.01
N SER A 18 -8.02 -3.54 11.79
CA SER A 18 -8.91 -2.54 11.21
C SER A 18 -9.22 -1.45 12.23
N ASP A 19 -9.13 -0.18 11.82
CA ASP A 19 -9.51 0.95 12.67
C ASP A 19 -11.04 1.00 12.89
N ASP A 20 -11.83 0.50 11.93
CA ASP A 20 -13.30 0.53 11.96
C ASP A 20 -13.94 -0.69 12.63
N HIS A 21 -13.23 -1.82 12.63
CA HIS A 21 -13.76 -3.11 13.06
C HIS A 21 -12.79 -3.80 14.03
N PRO A 22 -12.99 -3.69 15.36
CA PRO A 22 -12.05 -4.17 16.36
C PRO A 22 -11.70 -5.67 16.27
N THR A 23 -12.61 -6.51 15.77
CA THR A 23 -12.42 -7.96 15.61
C THR A 23 -11.86 -8.36 14.24
N GLN A 24 -11.65 -7.39 13.34
CA GLN A 24 -11.12 -7.65 12.00
C GLN A 24 -9.62 -7.35 11.96
N VAL A 25 -8.87 -8.31 11.43
CA VAL A 25 -7.43 -8.19 11.19
C VAL A 25 -7.18 -8.38 9.70
N TYR A 26 -6.51 -7.40 9.11
CA TYR A 26 -6.02 -7.49 7.75
C TYR A 26 -4.68 -8.21 7.70
N TYR A 27 -4.42 -8.96 6.63
CA TYR A 27 -3.14 -9.59 6.39
C TYR A 27 -2.57 -9.28 5.01
N ILE A 28 -1.25 -9.11 4.94
CA ILE A 28 -0.47 -9.05 3.70
C ILE A 28 0.30 -10.38 3.62
N PRO A 29 0.12 -11.18 2.55
CA PRO A 29 0.85 -12.43 2.41
C PRO A 29 2.36 -12.19 2.36
N GLY A 30 3.13 -13.18 2.82
CA GLY A 30 4.60 -13.12 2.80
C GLY A 30 5.17 -13.36 1.41
N THR A 31 6.16 -14.24 1.31
CA THR A 31 6.80 -14.58 0.03
C THR A 31 5.81 -15.23 -0.96
N PRO A 32 5.75 -14.77 -2.23
CA PRO A 32 4.97 -15.43 -3.27
C PRO A 32 5.35 -16.89 -3.45
N MET A 33 4.40 -17.70 -3.90
CA MET A 33 4.56 -19.14 -4.05
C MET A 33 4.26 -19.56 -5.50
N PRO A 34 4.73 -20.75 -5.94
CA PRO A 34 4.24 -21.28 -7.19
C PRO A 34 2.75 -21.57 -7.07
N GLN A 35 1.99 -21.34 -8.13
CA GLN A 35 0.68 -21.95 -8.26
C GLN A 35 0.89 -23.47 -8.35
N ARG A 36 0.05 -24.25 -7.68
CA ARG A 36 0.15 -25.72 -7.66
C ARG A 36 -1.07 -26.34 -8.35
N ASN A 37 -0.86 -27.45 -9.05
CA ASN A 37 -1.96 -28.24 -9.59
C ASN A 37 -2.65 -29.06 -8.48
N ALA A 38 -3.64 -29.88 -8.85
CA ALA A 38 -4.38 -30.73 -7.92
C ALA A 38 -3.50 -31.73 -7.12
N ASP A 39 -2.35 -32.12 -7.67
CA ASP A 39 -1.38 -33.01 -7.04
C ASP A 39 -0.38 -32.27 -6.14
N GLY A 40 -0.55 -30.95 -5.99
CA GLY A 40 0.38 -30.11 -5.22
C GLY A 40 1.70 -29.83 -5.94
N VAL A 41 1.80 -30.16 -7.23
CA VAL A 41 3.00 -29.93 -8.05
C VAL A 41 3.01 -28.48 -8.56
N PRO A 42 4.11 -27.72 -8.41
CA PRO A 42 4.28 -26.40 -9.01
C PRO A 42 3.97 -26.38 -10.50
N ALA A 43 3.14 -25.43 -10.94
CA ALA A 43 2.82 -25.17 -12.34
C ALA A 43 3.96 -24.38 -13.00
N ILE A 44 5.08 -25.07 -13.21
CA ILE A 44 6.29 -24.55 -13.84
C ILE A 44 6.85 -25.60 -14.80
N SER A 45 7.36 -25.19 -15.95
CA SER A 45 8.02 -26.06 -16.91
C SER A 45 9.08 -25.29 -17.69
N LEU A 46 10.17 -25.97 -18.02
CA LEU A 46 11.21 -25.46 -18.91
C LEU A 46 11.36 -26.44 -20.08
N LEU A 47 10.80 -26.07 -21.23
CA LEU A 47 10.97 -26.83 -22.46
C LEU A 47 12.26 -26.39 -23.14
N THR A 48 13.17 -27.32 -23.34
CA THR A 48 14.48 -27.05 -23.92
C THR A 48 14.59 -27.64 -25.31
N PHE A 49 15.09 -26.81 -26.23
CA PHE A 49 15.40 -27.15 -27.61
C PHE A 49 16.90 -26.90 -27.86
N ALA A 50 17.40 -27.34 -29.01
CA ALA A 50 18.81 -27.16 -29.38
C ALA A 50 19.27 -25.69 -29.29
N GLN A 51 18.45 -24.74 -29.75
CA GLN A 51 18.84 -23.33 -29.89
C GLN A 51 18.10 -22.36 -28.95
N MET A 52 17.07 -22.82 -28.25
CA MET A 52 16.23 -21.97 -27.40
C MET A 52 15.61 -22.77 -26.25
N ALA A 53 15.02 -22.09 -25.28
CA ALA A 53 14.11 -22.72 -24.34
C ALA A 53 12.84 -21.88 -24.18
N MET A 54 11.78 -22.51 -23.68
CA MET A 54 10.54 -21.86 -23.30
C MET A 54 10.29 -22.12 -21.82
N LEU A 55 10.24 -21.06 -21.02
CA LEU A 55 9.91 -21.09 -19.61
C LEU A 55 8.44 -20.73 -19.44
N GLN A 56 7.66 -21.65 -18.89
CA GLN A 56 6.29 -21.39 -18.46
C GLN A 56 6.25 -21.50 -16.93
N LEU A 57 5.66 -20.51 -16.28
CA LEU A 57 5.69 -20.40 -14.83
C LEU A 57 4.41 -19.71 -14.36
N SER A 58 3.77 -20.26 -13.33
CA SER A 58 2.64 -19.62 -12.67
C SER A 58 2.96 -19.35 -11.19
N SER A 59 2.77 -18.12 -10.75
CA SER A 59 2.94 -17.70 -9.35
C SER A 59 1.62 -17.25 -8.76
N GLN A 60 1.51 -17.36 -7.45
CA GLN A 60 0.40 -16.82 -6.67
C GLN A 60 0.94 -16.15 -5.40
N TRP A 61 0.33 -15.03 -5.02
CA TRP A 61 0.63 -14.35 -3.76
C TRP A 61 -0.58 -14.48 -2.84
N GLU A 62 -0.53 -15.47 -1.95
CA GLU A 62 -1.57 -15.78 -0.97
C GLU A 62 -0.98 -16.40 0.30
N ILE A 63 -1.81 -16.52 1.33
CA ILE A 63 -1.46 -17.30 2.53
C ILE A 63 -1.98 -18.73 2.34
N PRO A 64 -1.14 -19.77 2.49
CA PRO A 64 -1.63 -21.15 2.52
C PRO A 64 -2.73 -21.32 3.58
N ALA A 65 -3.82 -22.02 3.25
CA ALA A 65 -4.90 -22.27 4.20
C ALA A 65 -4.42 -22.94 5.50
N THR A 66 -3.36 -23.76 5.42
CA THR A 66 -2.71 -24.41 6.57
C THR A 66 -2.07 -23.41 7.54
N HIS A 67 -1.67 -22.23 7.08
CA HIS A 67 -1.06 -21.20 7.92
C HIS A 67 -2.11 -20.33 8.62
N LEU A 68 -3.34 -20.25 8.11
CA LEU A 68 -4.38 -19.38 8.68
C LEU A 68 -4.76 -19.79 10.11
N GLN A 69 -4.81 -21.08 10.43
CA GLN A 69 -5.14 -21.53 11.79
C GLN A 69 -4.03 -21.19 12.79
N GLY A 70 -2.77 -21.39 12.41
CA GLY A 70 -1.61 -20.99 13.22
C GLY A 70 -1.57 -19.48 13.42
N LEU A 71 -1.88 -18.71 12.37
CA LEU A 71 -1.98 -17.26 12.42
C LEU A 71 -3.07 -16.79 13.39
N LYS A 72 -4.27 -17.39 13.37
CA LYS A 72 -5.34 -17.04 14.33
C LYS A 72 -4.88 -17.24 15.77
N THR A 73 -4.26 -18.39 16.06
CA THR A 73 -3.76 -18.71 17.40
C THR A 73 -2.69 -17.72 17.86
N TYR A 74 -1.78 -17.34 16.95
CA TYR A 74 -0.77 -16.33 17.21
C TYR A 74 -1.39 -14.95 17.52
N LEU A 75 -2.40 -14.53 16.76
CA LEU A 75 -3.05 -13.24 16.95
C LEU A 75 -3.85 -13.14 18.26
N GLU A 76 -4.46 -14.24 18.73
CA GLU A 76 -5.09 -14.28 20.06
C GLU A 76 -4.10 -14.06 21.20
N GLN A 77 -2.88 -14.60 21.05
CA GLN A 77 -1.83 -14.44 22.06
C GLN A 77 -1.29 -13.01 22.08
N GLU A 78 -1.21 -12.40 20.90
CA GLU A 78 -0.62 -11.07 20.74
C GLU A 78 -1.61 -9.93 21.02
N PHE A 79 -2.90 -10.16 20.81
CA PHE A 79 -3.97 -9.21 21.09
C PHE A 79 -4.93 -9.80 22.12
N ALA A 80 -4.72 -9.44 23.38
CA ALA A 80 -5.48 -9.99 24.51
C ALA A 80 -7.01 -9.76 24.43
N ASP A 81 -7.45 -8.79 23.63
CA ASP A 81 -8.86 -8.48 23.38
C ASP A 81 -9.47 -9.27 22.20
N LEU A 82 -8.66 -10.00 21.42
CA LEU A 82 -9.12 -10.85 20.33
C LEU A 82 -9.34 -12.29 20.81
N LYS A 83 -10.47 -12.87 20.43
CA LYS A 83 -10.77 -14.30 20.57
C LYS A 83 -10.90 -14.93 19.19
N ALA A 84 -10.35 -16.12 18.97
CA ALA A 84 -10.28 -16.77 17.65
C ALA A 84 -11.64 -17.06 17.04
N ASP A 85 -12.66 -17.28 17.87
CA ASP A 85 -14.04 -17.49 17.43
C ASP A 85 -14.67 -16.21 16.86
N THR A 86 -14.24 -15.04 17.32
CA THR A 86 -14.67 -13.72 16.83
C THR A 86 -13.71 -13.09 15.82
N LEU A 87 -12.47 -13.57 15.76
CA LEU A 87 -11.42 -13.03 14.90
C LEU A 87 -11.73 -13.28 13.42
N GLN A 88 -11.93 -12.18 12.69
CA GLN A 88 -12.10 -12.18 11.25
C GLN A 88 -10.78 -11.81 10.57
N LEU A 89 -10.16 -12.78 9.90
CA LEU A 89 -9.01 -12.52 9.04
C LEU A 89 -9.49 -12.16 7.64
N THR A 90 -8.99 -11.07 7.10
CA THR A 90 -9.31 -10.61 5.74
C THR A 90 -8.01 -10.26 5.02
N PRO A 91 -7.85 -10.57 3.73
CA PRO A 91 -6.74 -10.01 2.94
C PRO A 91 -6.75 -8.49 3.04
N ALA A 92 -5.58 -7.89 3.20
CA ALA A 92 -5.42 -6.45 3.03
C ALA A 92 -5.87 -6.06 1.61
N PRO A 93 -6.50 -4.89 1.41
CA PRO A 93 -7.02 -4.46 0.12
C PRO A 93 -5.88 -4.00 -0.81
N LEU A 94 -4.97 -4.91 -1.18
CA LEU A 94 -3.80 -4.60 -2.00
C LEU A 94 -4.20 -4.41 -3.46
N GLU A 95 -3.63 -3.38 -4.07
CA GLU A 95 -3.66 -3.14 -5.51
C GLU A 95 -2.33 -3.60 -6.11
N VAL A 96 -2.32 -4.74 -6.82
CA VAL A 96 -1.09 -5.25 -7.46
C VAL A 96 -0.89 -4.53 -8.79
N GLU A 97 0.16 -3.71 -8.85
CA GLU A 97 0.48 -2.85 -9.99
C GLU A 97 1.21 -3.64 -11.08
N ALA A 98 2.18 -4.48 -10.67
CA ALA A 98 2.99 -5.27 -11.59
C ALA A 98 3.50 -6.55 -10.93
N VAL A 99 3.73 -7.58 -11.75
CA VAL A 99 4.48 -8.76 -11.34
C VAL A 99 5.58 -9.01 -12.37
N THR A 100 6.83 -9.03 -11.91
CA THR A 100 8.00 -9.09 -12.78
C THR A 100 8.75 -10.39 -12.56
N LEU A 101 9.04 -11.09 -13.66
CA LEU A 101 9.96 -12.23 -13.71
C LEU A 101 11.34 -11.71 -14.12
N SER A 102 12.35 -11.98 -13.29
CA SER A 102 13.72 -11.54 -13.54
C SER A 102 14.70 -12.69 -13.41
N LEU A 103 15.75 -12.64 -14.23
CA LEU A 103 16.85 -13.60 -14.24
C LEU A 103 18.16 -12.86 -14.01
N MET A 104 19.07 -13.42 -13.22
CA MET A 104 20.41 -12.86 -13.08
C MET A 104 21.24 -13.15 -14.32
N ASP A 105 21.80 -12.10 -14.91
CA ASP A 105 22.72 -12.21 -16.03
C ASP A 105 24.11 -12.71 -15.58
N ALA A 106 25.02 -12.92 -16.54
CA ALA A 106 26.38 -13.38 -16.27
C ALA A 106 27.22 -12.37 -15.45
N SER A 107 26.81 -11.10 -15.40
CA SER A 107 27.44 -10.04 -14.60
C SER A 107 26.88 -9.94 -13.18
N GLY A 108 25.86 -10.74 -12.86
CA GLY A 108 25.17 -10.71 -11.57
C GLY A 108 24.21 -9.53 -11.45
N LYS A 109 23.68 -9.00 -12.56
CA LYS A 109 22.61 -8.00 -12.56
C LYS A 109 21.27 -8.66 -12.91
N PRO A 110 20.17 -8.23 -12.29
CA PRO A 110 18.85 -8.70 -12.69
C PRO A 110 18.49 -8.16 -14.07
N GLU A 111 18.19 -9.08 -14.99
CA GLU A 111 17.59 -8.83 -16.29
C GLU A 111 16.08 -9.14 -16.19
N VAL A 112 15.23 -8.21 -16.61
CA VAL A 112 13.78 -8.44 -16.66
C VAL A 112 13.46 -9.30 -17.87
N LEU A 113 12.87 -10.47 -17.63
CA LEU A 113 12.41 -11.37 -18.67
C LEU A 113 11.02 -10.97 -19.18
N GLU A 114 10.10 -10.70 -18.24
CA GLU A 114 8.71 -10.33 -18.53
C GLU A 114 8.11 -9.59 -17.33
N THR A 115 7.22 -8.63 -17.61
CA THR A 115 6.34 -8.00 -16.61
C THR A 115 4.90 -8.25 -17.00
N ALA A 116 4.12 -8.82 -16.09
CA ALA A 116 2.73 -9.19 -16.30
C ALA A 116 1.82 -8.57 -15.24
N ARG A 117 0.50 -8.59 -15.49
CA ARG A 117 -0.52 -8.20 -14.52
C ARG A 117 -0.99 -9.43 -13.75
N SER A 118 -1.31 -9.24 -12.48
CA SER A 118 -1.96 -10.29 -11.68
C SER A 118 -3.47 -10.36 -11.95
N SER A 119 -4.15 -11.36 -11.38
CA SER A 119 -5.62 -11.48 -11.35
C SER A 119 -6.34 -10.28 -10.71
N GLY A 120 -5.64 -9.40 -9.99
CA GLY A 120 -6.22 -8.23 -9.31
C GLY A 120 -6.98 -8.56 -8.02
N HIS A 121 -7.10 -9.85 -7.67
CA HIS A 121 -7.71 -10.31 -6.43
C HIS A 121 -6.96 -11.54 -5.88
N PRO A 122 -6.97 -11.76 -4.54
CA PRO A 122 -6.44 -12.98 -3.95
C PRO A 122 -7.09 -14.24 -4.57
N PRO A 123 -6.34 -15.32 -4.81
CA PRO A 123 -4.87 -15.41 -4.71
C PRO A 123 -4.22 -14.74 -5.92
N TYR A 124 -3.48 -13.63 -5.72
CA TYR A 124 -3.02 -12.77 -6.83
C TYR A 124 -2.13 -13.57 -7.80
N SER A 125 -2.75 -14.13 -8.83
CA SER A 125 -2.15 -15.16 -9.68
C SER A 125 -1.60 -14.51 -10.94
N THR A 126 -0.43 -14.96 -11.37
CA THR A 126 0.23 -14.47 -12.57
C THR A 126 0.85 -15.64 -13.31
N VAL A 127 0.74 -15.63 -14.64
CA VAL A 127 1.35 -16.62 -15.53
C VAL A 127 2.34 -15.92 -16.44
N PHE A 128 3.52 -16.52 -16.59
CA PHE A 128 4.60 -16.09 -17.46
C PHE A 128 4.86 -17.14 -18.53
N SER A 129 5.21 -16.71 -19.73
CA SER A 129 5.53 -17.60 -20.85
C SER A 129 6.61 -16.96 -21.71
N VAL A 130 7.87 -17.21 -21.37
CA VAL A 130 9.02 -16.50 -21.93
C VAL A 130 9.90 -17.42 -22.76
N GLN A 131 10.33 -16.94 -23.93
CA GLN A 131 11.39 -17.58 -24.70
C GLN A 131 12.76 -17.13 -24.17
N LEU A 132 13.62 -18.09 -23.86
CA LEU A 132 14.95 -17.85 -23.30
C LEU A 132 16.04 -18.04 -24.36
N SER A 133 17.06 -17.17 -24.32
CA SER A 133 18.34 -17.38 -25.02
C SER A 133 19.08 -18.60 -24.48
N ASN A 134 20.18 -19.01 -25.11
CA ASN A 134 21.00 -20.12 -24.60
C ASN A 134 21.66 -19.81 -23.25
N GLU A 135 22.10 -18.56 -23.06
CA GLU A 135 22.68 -18.07 -21.80
C GLU A 135 21.62 -18.05 -20.71
N GLN A 136 20.44 -17.48 -21.00
CA GLN A 136 19.31 -17.44 -20.07
C GLN A 136 18.80 -18.84 -19.72
N LYS A 137 18.75 -19.76 -20.70
CA LYS A 137 18.44 -21.18 -20.50
C LYS A 137 19.38 -21.82 -19.48
N ALA A 138 20.69 -21.61 -19.60
CA ALA A 138 21.66 -22.15 -18.65
C ALA A 138 21.45 -21.61 -17.23
N GLN A 139 21.16 -20.32 -17.08
CA GLN A 139 20.85 -19.71 -15.78
C GLN A 139 19.54 -20.26 -15.19
N ALA A 140 18.47 -20.37 -16.00
CA ALA A 140 17.21 -20.95 -15.57
C ALA A 140 17.37 -22.40 -15.09
N ILE A 141 18.11 -23.24 -15.84
CA ILE A 141 18.45 -24.61 -15.41
C ILE A 141 19.20 -24.59 -14.07
N SER A 142 20.13 -23.64 -13.87
CA SER A 142 20.84 -23.52 -12.59
C SER A 142 19.92 -23.16 -11.43
N ALA A 143 18.92 -22.30 -11.66
CA ALA A 143 17.89 -21.96 -10.66
C ALA A 143 17.04 -23.18 -10.30
N PHE A 144 16.64 -23.97 -11.31
CA PHE A 144 15.91 -25.23 -11.12
C PHE A 144 16.77 -26.26 -10.37
N ASN A 145 18.09 -26.23 -10.55
CA ASN A 145 19.02 -27.05 -9.79
C ASN A 145 19.35 -26.49 -8.38
N GLY A 146 18.57 -25.53 -7.88
CA GLY A 146 18.69 -25.01 -6.52
C GLY A 146 19.66 -23.83 -6.35
N ARG A 147 20.22 -23.27 -7.43
CA ARG A 147 21.05 -22.07 -7.33
C ARG A 147 20.16 -20.87 -6.99
N LYS A 148 20.37 -20.35 -5.79
CA LYS A 148 19.58 -19.26 -5.22
C LYS A 148 19.78 -17.93 -5.94
N ASN A 149 18.75 -17.10 -5.88
CA ASN A 149 18.68 -15.73 -6.38
C ASN A 149 18.99 -15.60 -7.86
N ILE A 150 18.78 -16.66 -8.67
CA ILE A 150 19.00 -16.61 -10.11
C ILE A 150 17.73 -16.26 -10.86
N LEU A 151 16.60 -16.87 -10.51
CA LEU A 151 15.31 -16.62 -11.14
C LEU A 151 14.32 -16.18 -10.06
N THR A 152 13.80 -14.97 -10.17
CA THR A 152 12.98 -14.32 -9.12
C THR A 152 11.67 -13.82 -9.70
N VAL A 153 10.58 -14.01 -8.95
CA VAL A 153 9.30 -13.36 -9.20
C VAL A 153 9.10 -12.26 -8.17
N THR A 154 8.81 -11.05 -8.61
CA THR A 154 8.59 -9.89 -7.74
C THR A 154 7.19 -9.32 -7.96
N TYR A 155 6.41 -9.23 -6.90
CA TYR A 155 5.13 -8.54 -6.85
C TYR A 155 5.36 -7.11 -6.35
N GLU A 156 4.86 -6.15 -7.11
CA GLU A 156 4.79 -4.74 -6.73
C GLU A 156 3.32 -4.38 -6.55
N ALA A 157 2.98 -3.92 -5.36
CA ALA A 157 1.62 -3.57 -5.00
C ALA A 157 1.59 -2.30 -4.14
N SER A 158 0.40 -1.77 -3.96
CA SER A 158 0.16 -0.70 -3.00
C SER A 158 -0.98 -1.04 -2.05
N LEU A 159 -0.84 -0.62 -0.80
CA LEU A 159 -1.88 -0.67 0.20
C LEU A 159 -2.50 0.72 0.33
N PRO A 160 -3.79 0.91 0.00
CA PRO A 160 -4.47 2.18 0.21
C PRO A 160 -4.58 2.48 1.71
N LYS A 161 -4.06 3.62 2.14
CA LYS A 161 -4.20 4.14 3.51
C LYS A 161 -4.96 5.46 3.47
N GLN A 162 -6.04 5.53 4.25
CA GLN A 162 -6.69 6.81 4.46
C GLN A 162 -5.82 7.71 5.34
N VAL A 163 -5.63 8.94 4.90
CA VAL A 163 -4.96 10.00 5.66
C VAL A 163 -5.93 11.15 5.86
N VAL A 164 -5.88 11.73 7.05
CA VAL A 164 -6.73 12.86 7.43
C VAL A 164 -5.82 14.05 7.69
N ALA A 165 -6.14 15.16 7.04
CA ALA A 165 -5.63 16.47 7.40
C ALA A 165 -6.76 17.23 8.11
N GLU A 166 -6.47 17.71 9.31
CA GLU A 166 -7.39 18.56 10.07
C GLU A 166 -6.69 19.84 10.50
N VAL A 167 -7.39 20.96 10.28
CA VAL A 167 -6.93 22.30 10.63
C VAL A 167 -7.97 22.96 11.51
N HIS A 168 -7.53 23.42 12.67
CA HIS A 168 -8.31 24.25 13.58
C HIS A 168 -7.81 25.69 13.54
N MET A 169 -8.73 26.62 13.27
CA MET A 169 -8.47 28.05 13.36
C MET A 169 -9.26 28.62 14.52
N THR A 170 -8.55 29.23 15.47
CA THR A 170 -9.16 29.85 16.64
C THR A 170 -8.56 31.22 16.92
N GLY A 171 -9.33 32.15 17.46
CA GLY A 171 -8.77 33.43 17.91
C GLY A 171 -9.82 34.50 18.16
N ASN A 172 -9.34 35.60 18.72
CA ASN A 172 -10.14 36.81 18.90
C ASN A 172 -10.16 37.59 17.58
N VAL A 173 -11.35 37.83 17.04
CA VAL A 173 -11.55 38.49 15.75
C VAL A 173 -12.08 39.92 15.87
N SER A 174 -12.19 40.48 17.09
CA SER A 174 -12.74 41.82 17.29
C SER A 174 -11.97 42.92 16.53
N SER A 175 -10.65 42.79 16.38
CA SER A 175 -9.83 43.71 15.59
C SER A 175 -10.06 43.55 14.09
N LEU A 176 -10.26 42.32 13.62
CA LEU A 176 -10.50 42.00 12.22
C LEU A 176 -11.88 42.48 11.77
N LEU A 177 -12.92 42.25 12.57
CA LEU A 177 -14.30 42.65 12.23
C LEU A 177 -14.44 44.16 12.01
N LYS A 178 -13.62 44.98 12.70
CA LYS A 178 -13.60 46.45 12.52
C LYS A 178 -13.01 46.90 11.18
N ARG A 179 -12.23 46.03 10.51
CA ARG A 179 -11.57 46.35 9.24
C ARG A 179 -12.46 46.09 8.03
N PHE A 180 -13.49 45.27 8.19
CA PHE A 180 -14.34 44.86 7.08
C PHE A 180 -15.61 45.70 6.97
N SER A 181 -16.05 45.89 5.73
CA SER A 181 -17.38 46.41 5.42
C SER A 181 -18.33 45.26 5.06
N LYS A 182 -19.65 45.51 5.09
CA LYS A 182 -20.66 44.50 4.71
C LYS A 182 -20.53 44.03 3.26
N ASP A 183 -19.93 44.86 2.41
CA ASP A 183 -19.78 44.65 0.97
C ASP A 183 -18.34 44.25 0.57
N SER A 184 -17.44 44.04 1.55
CA SER A 184 -16.07 43.60 1.29
C SER A 184 -16.07 42.27 0.51
N PRO A 185 -15.26 42.16 -0.57
CA PRO A 185 -15.15 40.92 -1.33
C PRO A 185 -14.43 39.84 -0.53
N ILE A 186 -14.72 38.56 -0.79
CA ILE A 186 -14.14 37.43 -0.04
C ILE A 186 -12.61 37.39 -0.10
N SER A 187 -12.00 37.89 -1.18
CA SER A 187 -10.54 37.98 -1.32
C SER A 187 -9.90 38.89 -0.28
N GLU A 188 -10.59 39.96 0.13
CA GLU A 188 -10.11 40.86 1.19
C GLU A 188 -10.09 40.16 2.56
N TYR A 189 -11.13 39.36 2.85
CA TYR A 189 -11.17 38.54 4.06
C TYR A 189 -10.00 37.55 4.10
N LEU A 190 -9.73 36.85 3.00
CA LEU A 190 -8.63 35.89 2.90
C LEU A 190 -7.27 36.56 3.16
N GLN A 191 -7.00 37.71 2.53
CA GLN A 191 -5.74 38.44 2.75
C GLN A 191 -5.55 38.86 4.22
N GLN A 192 -6.62 39.33 4.87
CA GLN A 192 -6.56 39.72 6.28
C GLN A 192 -6.42 38.52 7.22
N ILE A 193 -7.01 37.37 6.90
CA ILE A 193 -6.82 36.13 7.66
C ILE A 193 -5.35 35.70 7.62
N GLU A 194 -4.71 35.78 6.45
CA GLU A 194 -3.29 35.45 6.32
C GLU A 194 -2.41 36.36 7.16
N ALA A 195 -2.65 37.67 7.10
CA ALA A 195 -1.96 38.63 7.96
C ALA A 195 -2.20 38.33 9.45
N ALA A 196 -3.42 38.00 9.85
CA ALA A 196 -3.76 37.69 11.23
C ALA A 196 -3.10 36.40 11.75
N VAL A 197 -2.88 35.42 10.89
CA VAL A 197 -2.11 34.21 11.23
C VAL A 197 -0.63 34.55 11.42
N VAL A 198 -0.04 35.35 10.53
CA VAL A 198 1.36 35.83 10.64
C VAL A 198 1.56 36.64 11.93
N ASP A 199 0.61 37.52 12.24
CA ASP A 199 0.60 38.37 13.44
C ASP A 199 0.19 37.61 14.72
N LYS A 200 -0.07 36.29 14.63
CA LYS A 200 -0.51 35.42 15.74
C LYS A 200 -1.82 35.86 16.43
N GLN A 201 -2.66 36.63 15.75
CA GLN A 201 -4.01 36.98 16.20
C GLN A 201 -4.97 35.81 16.04
N LEU A 202 -4.78 35.03 14.98
CA LEU A 202 -5.41 33.74 14.78
C LEU A 202 -4.38 32.63 15.03
N LYS A 203 -4.75 31.67 15.87
CA LYS A 203 -4.02 30.42 16.05
C LYS A 203 -4.42 29.44 14.97
N PHE A 204 -3.40 28.81 14.40
CA PHE A 204 -3.52 27.80 13.37
C PHE A 204 -2.93 26.51 13.91
N GLU A 205 -3.78 25.55 14.28
CA GLU A 205 -3.37 24.26 14.83
C GLU A 205 -3.68 23.17 13.81
N GLN A 206 -2.67 22.38 13.48
CA GLN A 206 -2.76 21.28 12.51
C GLN A 206 -2.70 19.95 13.25
N SER A 207 -3.66 19.06 12.98
CA SER A 207 -3.60 17.67 13.38
C SER A 207 -3.50 16.83 12.12
N ILE A 208 -2.26 16.47 11.75
CA ILE A 208 -1.94 15.86 10.47
C ILE A 208 -0.99 14.68 10.70
N SER A 209 -1.32 13.52 10.13
CA SER A 209 -0.43 12.34 10.16
C SER A 209 0.86 12.64 9.38
N PRO A 210 2.04 12.18 9.83
CA PRO A 210 3.31 12.40 9.12
C PRO A 210 3.27 12.00 7.63
N ASP A 211 2.48 10.98 7.29
CA ASP A 211 2.34 10.45 5.93
C ASP A 211 1.40 11.26 5.03
N THR A 212 0.79 12.33 5.54
CA THR A 212 -0.17 13.12 4.78
C THR A 212 0.52 13.92 3.68
N PRO A 213 0.11 13.81 2.40
CA PRO A 213 0.73 14.55 1.29
C PRO A 213 0.58 16.06 1.42
N ASP A 214 1.59 16.82 1.01
CA ASP A 214 1.58 18.29 1.07
C ASP A 214 0.38 18.90 0.33
N CYS A 215 -0.05 18.30 -0.77
CA CYS A 215 -1.22 18.77 -1.51
C CYS A 215 -2.52 18.66 -0.69
N LEU A 216 -2.69 17.61 0.14
CA LEU A 216 -3.83 17.49 1.04
C LEU A 216 -3.74 18.49 2.19
N ARG A 217 -2.53 18.71 2.73
CA ARG A 217 -2.28 19.73 3.76
C ARG A 217 -2.70 21.10 3.25
N GLN A 218 -2.11 21.54 2.13
CA GLN A 218 -2.40 22.84 1.51
C GLN A 218 -3.88 23.03 1.19
N LYS A 219 -4.55 22.01 0.63
CA LYS A 219 -5.99 22.05 0.37
C LYS A 219 -6.81 22.22 1.66
N THR A 220 -6.42 21.55 2.74
CA THR A 220 -7.12 21.63 4.03
C THR A 220 -6.91 23.00 4.68
N GLU A 221 -5.69 23.54 4.60
CA GLU A 221 -5.38 24.89 5.08
C GLU A 221 -6.18 25.94 4.31
N GLN A 222 -6.22 25.83 2.99
CA GLN A 222 -7.00 26.73 2.14
C GLN A 222 -8.49 26.66 2.48
N LEU A 223 -9.03 25.45 2.64
CA LEU A 223 -10.42 25.25 3.07
C LEU A 223 -10.70 25.86 4.45
N ALA A 224 -9.76 25.80 5.39
CA ALA A 224 -9.89 26.44 6.70
C ALA A 224 -9.97 27.96 6.59
N LYS A 225 -9.13 28.56 5.75
CA LYS A 225 -9.14 30.01 5.47
C LYS A 225 -10.44 30.43 4.81
N GLU A 226 -10.93 29.68 3.82
CA GLU A 226 -12.20 29.95 3.13
C GLU A 226 -13.39 29.90 4.10
N LYS A 227 -13.51 28.83 4.90
CA LYS A 227 -14.55 28.73 5.94
C LYS A 227 -14.45 29.84 6.99
N THR A 228 -13.24 30.26 7.32
CA THR A 228 -13.01 31.40 8.23
C THR A 228 -13.48 32.71 7.62
N ALA A 229 -13.19 32.95 6.34
CA ALA A 229 -13.63 34.14 5.61
C ALA A 229 -15.17 34.21 5.52
N GLU A 230 -15.82 33.08 5.22
CA GLU A 230 -17.28 32.98 5.20
C GLU A 230 -17.89 33.28 6.58
N LEU A 231 -17.33 32.70 7.65
CA LEU A 231 -17.83 32.95 9.01
C LEU A 231 -17.65 34.42 9.43
N LEU A 232 -16.49 35.03 9.13
CA LEU A 232 -16.25 36.46 9.38
C LEU A 232 -17.24 37.33 8.61
N GLN A 233 -17.55 37.00 7.36
CA GLN A 233 -18.54 37.75 6.59
C GLN A 233 -19.93 37.66 7.23
N LEU A 234 -20.34 36.48 7.73
CA LEU A 234 -21.58 36.31 8.48
C LEU A 234 -21.58 37.13 9.78
N MET A 235 -20.46 37.19 10.49
CA MET A 235 -20.28 38.01 11.70
C MET A 235 -20.44 39.51 11.41
N VAL A 236 -19.79 40.03 10.36
CA VAL A 236 -19.90 41.45 9.93
C VAL A 236 -21.34 41.80 9.54
N LYS A 237 -22.06 40.85 8.93
CA LYS A 237 -23.48 41.03 8.57
C LYS A 237 -24.44 40.90 9.77
N GLY A 238 -23.97 40.47 10.94
CA GLY A 238 -24.80 40.19 12.10
C GLY A 238 -25.69 38.96 11.92
N ALA A 239 -25.33 38.05 11.03
CA ALA A 239 -26.13 36.89 10.61
C ALA A 239 -25.71 35.58 11.30
N THR A 240 -24.94 35.64 12.39
CA THR A 240 -24.47 34.46 13.12
C THR A 240 -24.96 34.43 14.56
N ARG A 241 -25.11 33.22 15.11
CA ARG A 241 -25.38 32.96 16.54
C ARG A 241 -24.11 32.64 17.33
N ALA A 242 -22.95 32.66 16.69
CA ALA A 242 -21.65 32.41 17.33
C ALA A 242 -21.25 33.56 18.26
N ASP A 243 -20.24 33.30 19.10
CA ASP A 243 -19.58 34.36 19.89
C ASP A 243 -19.12 35.48 18.93
N PRO A 244 -19.57 36.73 19.13
CA PRO A 244 -19.28 37.83 18.21
C PRO A 244 -17.79 38.21 18.17
N ASN A 245 -16.98 37.75 19.12
CA ASN A 245 -15.58 38.11 19.25
C ASN A 245 -14.62 36.93 19.13
N HIS A 246 -15.11 35.68 19.22
CA HIS A 246 -14.28 34.49 19.10
C HIS A 246 -14.68 33.66 17.89
N LEU A 247 -13.67 33.36 17.07
CA LEU A 247 -13.82 32.46 15.96
C LEU A 247 -13.29 31.08 16.35
N LYS A 248 -14.04 30.04 15.95
CA LYS A 248 -13.61 28.65 15.97
C LYS A 248 -14.08 27.98 14.69
N VAL A 249 -13.14 27.66 13.82
CA VAL A 249 -13.37 26.97 12.55
C VAL A 249 -12.57 25.70 12.51
N THR A 250 -13.15 24.65 11.92
CA THR A 250 -12.47 23.38 11.68
C THR A 250 -12.67 22.97 10.24
N ALA A 251 -11.58 22.68 9.56
CA ALA A 251 -11.58 22.09 8.23
C ALA A 251 -10.90 20.73 8.31
N ARG A 252 -11.55 19.73 7.72
CA ARG A 252 -11.07 18.37 7.67
C ARG A 252 -11.22 17.86 6.25
N LEU A 253 -10.15 17.34 5.68
CA LEU A 253 -10.16 16.61 4.42
C LEU A 253 -9.55 15.23 4.63
N THR A 254 -9.98 14.29 3.81
CA THR A 254 -9.49 12.92 3.80
C THR A 254 -9.07 12.57 2.38
N ASP A 255 -7.97 11.85 2.26
CA ASP A 255 -7.48 11.33 0.99
C ASP A 255 -6.97 9.90 1.20
N THR A 256 -6.75 9.17 0.11
CA THR A 256 -6.15 7.84 0.14
C THR A 256 -4.77 7.90 -0.49
N VAL A 257 -3.76 7.47 0.27
CA VAL A 257 -2.38 7.38 -0.21
C VAL A 257 -1.96 5.93 -0.39
N PRO A 258 -1.25 5.60 -1.49
CA PRO A 258 -0.69 4.27 -1.66
C PRO A 258 0.55 4.10 -0.76
N ILE A 259 0.60 3.01 0.00
CA ILE A 259 1.83 2.53 0.65
C ILE A 259 2.43 1.45 -0.23
N PRO A 260 3.64 1.62 -0.78
CA PRO A 260 4.25 0.59 -1.60
C PRO A 260 4.53 -0.68 -0.78
N VAL A 261 4.16 -1.82 -1.34
CA VAL A 261 4.40 -3.16 -0.81
C VAL A 261 5.07 -3.96 -1.91
N GLN A 262 6.23 -4.53 -1.58
CA GLN A 262 6.97 -5.38 -2.51
C GLN A 262 7.28 -6.70 -1.85
N GLN A 263 7.05 -7.80 -2.58
CA GLN A 263 7.44 -9.14 -2.14
C GLN A 263 8.04 -9.91 -3.31
N SER A 264 9.13 -10.62 -3.03
CA SER A 264 9.85 -11.39 -4.04
C SER A 264 10.04 -12.83 -3.60
N ALA A 265 9.99 -13.75 -4.57
CA ALA A 265 10.22 -15.17 -4.37
C ALA A 265 11.31 -15.67 -5.33
N ASP A 266 12.31 -16.34 -4.76
CA ASP A 266 13.31 -17.08 -5.51
C ASP A 266 12.73 -18.43 -5.96
N VAL A 267 12.67 -18.65 -7.27
CA VAL A 267 12.08 -19.86 -7.87
C VAL A 267 12.81 -21.13 -7.44
N SER A 268 14.09 -21.06 -7.07
CA SER A 268 14.83 -22.21 -6.55
C SER A 268 14.22 -22.79 -5.26
N THR A 269 13.47 -21.97 -4.51
CA THR A 269 12.80 -22.40 -3.27
C THR A 269 11.50 -23.18 -3.52
N TRP A 270 11.02 -23.21 -4.77
CA TRP A 270 9.74 -23.84 -5.12
C TRP A 270 9.82 -25.36 -5.25
N PHE A 271 11.04 -25.87 -5.40
CA PHE A 271 11.33 -27.29 -5.59
C PHE A 271 11.80 -27.92 -4.27
N PRO A 272 10.91 -28.59 -3.52
CA PRO A 272 11.35 -29.32 -2.34
C PRO A 272 12.39 -30.38 -2.75
N GLN A 273 13.44 -30.53 -1.93
CA GLN A 273 14.48 -31.55 -2.10
C GLN A 273 15.32 -31.44 -3.40
N GLY A 274 15.34 -30.27 -4.05
CA GLY A 274 16.19 -30.05 -5.23
C GLY A 274 15.71 -30.76 -6.51
N LYS A 275 14.42 -31.12 -6.59
CA LYS A 275 13.81 -31.81 -7.73
C LYS A 275 13.48 -30.91 -8.92
N GLY A 276 14.09 -29.72 -9.04
CA GLY A 276 13.71 -28.79 -10.11
C GLY A 276 14.04 -29.32 -11.50
N LEU A 277 15.02 -30.22 -11.66
CA LEU A 277 15.31 -30.85 -12.95
C LEU A 277 14.17 -31.73 -13.49
N ASP A 278 13.26 -32.22 -12.63
CA ASP A 278 12.08 -32.98 -13.06
C ASP A 278 11.11 -32.11 -13.92
N TYR A 279 11.28 -30.79 -13.89
CA TYR A 279 10.48 -29.80 -14.63
C TYR A 279 11.16 -29.33 -15.91
N VAL A 280 12.35 -29.87 -16.24
CA VAL A 280 13.09 -29.56 -17.46
C VAL A 280 12.86 -30.69 -18.47
N GLN A 281 12.27 -30.37 -19.61
CA GLN A 281 12.00 -31.34 -20.67
C GLN A 281 12.89 -31.05 -21.89
N LEU A 282 13.58 -32.08 -22.38
CA LEU A 282 14.38 -32.01 -23.60
C LEU A 282 13.55 -32.49 -24.79
N LEU A 283 13.33 -31.62 -25.77
CA LEU A 283 12.61 -31.95 -26.99
C LEU A 283 13.58 -32.00 -28.18
N GLY A 284 13.62 -33.13 -28.87
CA GLY A 284 14.40 -33.31 -30.11
C GLY A 284 15.86 -33.73 -29.92
N ALA A 285 16.14 -34.54 -28.90
CA ALA A 285 17.41 -35.29 -28.79
C ALA A 285 17.40 -36.53 -29.69
#